data_AF-H1AEU1-F1
#
_entry.id   AF-H1AEU1-F1
#
_cell.length_a   1.000
_cell.length_b   1.000
_cell.length_c   1.000
_cell.angle_alpha   90.00
_cell.angle_beta   90.00
_cell.angle_gamma   90.00
#
_symmetry.space_group_name_H-M   'P 1'
#
loop_
_entity.id
_entity.type
_entity.pdbx_description
1 polymer ?
#
loop_
_entity_poly.entity_id
_entity_poly.type
_entity_poly.pdbx_seq_one_letter_code
_entity_poly.pdbx_strand_id
1 'polypeptide(L)'
;CIRPTPEELENFGTPDFTIYNAGQFPCNRYTHYMTSSTSIDLNLARREMVILGTQYAGEMKKGLFSVMHYLMPKRQILSLHSGSNMGKDGDVALFFGLS
;
A
#
# COMPACT_ATOMS: atom_id res chain seq x y z
N CYS A 1 -9.51 7.15 0.78
CA CYS A 1 -8.37 7.58 1.60
C CYS A 1 -8.92 7.93 2.97
N ILE A 2 -8.44 7.31 4.05
CA ILE A 2 -8.80 7.70 5.41
C ILE A 2 -7.89 8.86 5.76
N ARG A 3 -8.46 10.05 5.99
CA ARG A 3 -7.70 11.25 6.34
C ARG A 3 -7.73 11.42 7.86
N PRO A 4 -6.58 11.66 8.51
CA PRO A 4 -6.58 11.95 9.94
C PRO A 4 -7.33 13.26 10.20
N THR A 5 -7.94 13.35 11.38
CA THR A 5 -8.45 14.60 11.94
C THR A 5 -7.29 15.55 12.28
N PRO A 6 -7.54 16.86 12.48
CA PRO A 6 -6.49 17.80 12.85
C PRO A 6 -5.74 17.41 14.13
N GLU A 7 -6.45 16.90 15.14
CA GLU A 7 -5.86 16.44 16.41
C GLU A 7 -4.98 15.19 16.21
N GLU A 8 -5.44 14.21 15.42
CA GLU A 8 -4.64 13.03 15.08
C GLU A 8 -3.40 13.40 14.25
N LEU A 9 -3.49 14.45 13.42
CA LEU A 9 -2.36 14.92 12.63
C LEU A 9 -1.31 15.64 13.51
N GLU A 10 -1.77 16.46 14.46
CA GLU A 10 -0.88 17.11 15.44
C GLU A 10 -0.15 16.08 16.30
N ASN A 11 -0.84 14.98 16.63
CA ASN A 11 -0.30 13.89 17.43
C ASN A 11 0.18 12.68 16.62
N PHE A 12 0.46 12.85 15.31
CA PHE A 12 0.74 11.73 14.42
C PHE A 12 2.03 10.98 14.76
N GLY A 13 3.03 11.70 15.28
CA GLY A 13 4.31 11.12 15.67
C GLY A 13 5.10 10.52 14.50
N THR A 14 5.71 9.36 14.73
CA THR A 14 6.49 8.63 13.71
C THR A 14 5.57 7.74 12.86
N PRO A 15 5.64 7.81 11.52
CA PRO A 15 4.83 6.96 10.66
C PRO A 15 5.18 5.48 10.86
N ASP A 16 4.16 4.63 10.90
CA ASP A 16 4.36 3.18 10.88
C ASP A 16 4.95 2.68 9.55
N PHE A 17 4.73 3.40 8.47
CA PHE A 17 5.22 3.05 7.13
C PHE A 17 5.37 4.31 6.27
N THR A 18 6.47 4.40 5.52
CA THR A 18 6.78 5.57 4.69
C THR A 18 6.85 5.19 3.21
N ILE A 19 6.17 5.95 2.34
CA ILE A 19 6.22 5.76 0.88
C ILE A 19 6.99 6.93 0.26
N TYR A 20 8.12 6.62 -0.38
CA TYR A 20 8.91 7.54 -1.18
C TYR A 20 8.52 7.40 -2.65
N ASN A 21 7.69 8.32 -3.14
CA ASN A 21 7.35 8.36 -4.55
C ASN A 21 8.28 9.30 -5.32
N ALA A 22 9.30 8.70 -5.94
CA ALA A 22 10.20 9.35 -6.89
C ALA A 22 9.92 8.85 -8.32
N GLY A 23 8.65 8.62 -8.65
CA GLY A 23 8.20 8.03 -9.89
C GLY A 23 8.61 8.74 -11.18
N GLN A 24 8.94 10.04 -11.09
CA GLN A 24 9.49 10.82 -12.21
C GLN A 24 10.96 10.50 -12.52
N PHE A 25 11.68 9.92 -11.55
CA PHE A 25 13.08 9.56 -11.70
C PHE A 25 13.21 8.07 -12.05
N PRO A 26 13.94 7.71 -13.13
CA PRO A 26 14.10 6.32 -13.51
C PRO A 26 14.99 5.57 -12.50
N CYS A 27 14.72 4.29 -12.29
CA CYS A 27 15.61 3.46 -11.51
C CYS A 27 16.90 3.12 -12.29
N ASN A 28 17.98 2.84 -11.57
CA ASN A 28 19.25 2.46 -12.16
C ASN A 28 19.22 0.97 -12.58
N ARG A 29 19.20 0.70 -13.89
CA ARG A 29 19.16 -0.66 -14.45
C ARG A 29 20.39 -1.51 -14.15
N TYR A 30 21.50 -0.89 -13.74
CA TYR A 30 22.71 -1.60 -13.35
C TYR A 30 22.70 -2.05 -11.88
N THR A 31 21.69 -1.65 -11.11
CA THR A 31 21.47 -2.17 -9.75
C THR A 31 20.98 -3.61 -9.82
N HIS A 32 21.52 -4.46 -8.94
CA HIS A 32 21.16 -5.87 -8.88
C HIS A 32 19.64 -6.05 -8.72
N TYR A 33 19.06 -7.02 -9.43
CA TYR A 33 17.62 -7.32 -9.53
C TYR A 33 16.74 -6.29 -10.27
N MET A 34 17.27 -5.14 -10.70
CA MET A 34 16.49 -4.21 -11.53
C MET A 34 16.50 -4.66 -13.00
N THR A 35 15.32 -4.84 -13.58
CA THR A 35 15.16 -5.36 -14.95
C THR A 35 14.65 -4.31 -15.95
N SER A 36 14.23 -3.14 -15.47
CA SER A 36 13.68 -2.05 -16.28
C SER A 36 14.09 -0.69 -15.69
N SER A 37 13.62 0.42 -16.28
CA SER A 37 13.74 1.76 -15.66
C SER A 37 12.71 2.03 -14.57
N THR A 38 11.84 1.06 -14.27
CA THR A 38 10.81 1.13 -13.23
C THR A 38 11.14 0.15 -12.11
N SER A 39 11.00 0.61 -10.86
CA SER A 39 11.11 -0.25 -9.66
C SER A 39 10.08 0.18 -8.63
N ILE A 40 9.49 -0.81 -7.97
CA ILE A 40 8.59 -0.65 -6.84
C ILE A 40 9.07 -1.62 -5.76
N ASP A 41 9.87 -1.12 -4.82
CA ASP A 41 10.52 -1.95 -3.80
C ASP A 41 9.91 -1.72 -2.42
N LEU A 42 9.65 -2.81 -1.70
CA LEU A 42 9.10 -2.82 -0.34
C LEU A 42 10.13 -3.37 0.65
N ASN A 43 10.49 -2.59 1.67
CA ASN A 43 11.33 -3.03 2.76
C ASN A 43 10.51 -3.16 4.05
N LEU A 44 10.17 -4.38 4.44
CA LEU A 44 9.34 -4.66 5.62
C LEU A 44 10.07 -4.40 6.95
N ALA A 45 11.41 -4.53 6.98
CA ALA A 45 12.20 -4.29 8.19
C ALA A 45 12.31 -2.80 8.48
N ARG A 46 12.54 -1.99 7.43
CA ARG A 46 12.61 -0.53 7.51
C ARG A 46 11.22 0.13 7.48
N ARG A 47 10.19 -0.62 7.07
CA ARG A 47 8.82 -0.15 6.86
C ARG A 47 8.74 0.99 5.83
N GLU A 48 9.42 0.77 4.71
CA GLU A 48 9.54 1.76 3.64
C GLU A 48 9.15 1.16 2.29
N MET A 49 8.64 2.00 1.41
CA MET A 49 8.42 1.71 0.00
C MET A 49 9.08 2.77 -0.86
N VAL A 50 9.74 2.36 -1.93
CA VAL A 50 10.34 3.28 -2.91
C VAL A 50 9.73 2.99 -4.29
N ILE A 51 9.24 4.04 -4.94
CA ILE A 51 8.67 4.00 -6.29
C ILE A 51 9.54 4.84 -7.22
N LEU A 52 10.04 4.22 -8.29
CA LEU A 52 10.89 4.85 -9.31
C LEU A 52 10.37 4.50 -10.70
N GLY A 53 10.48 5.46 -11.63
CA GLY A 53 10.19 5.25 -13.05
C GLY A 53 8.74 4.92 -13.40
N THR A 54 7.79 5.30 -12.56
CA THR A 54 6.35 5.19 -12.84
C THR A 54 5.57 6.30 -12.13
N GLN A 55 4.67 6.96 -12.85
CA GLN A 55 3.76 7.97 -12.30
C GLN A 55 2.34 7.42 -12.09
N TYR A 56 2.17 6.10 -12.21
CA TYR A 56 0.89 5.45 -11.98
C TYR A 56 0.56 5.43 -10.48
N ALA A 57 -0.46 6.20 -10.08
CA ALA A 57 -0.83 6.35 -8.67
C ALA A 57 -1.29 5.03 -8.01
N GLY A 58 -1.72 4.05 -8.80
CA GLY A 58 -2.14 2.74 -8.30
C GLY A 58 -1.03 1.97 -7.59
N GLU A 59 0.25 2.25 -7.91
CA GLU A 59 1.40 1.62 -7.24
C GLU A 59 1.40 1.92 -5.74
N MET A 60 1.17 3.17 -5.33
CA MET A 60 1.12 3.54 -3.91
C MET A 60 0.01 2.79 -3.17
N LYS A 61 -1.19 2.69 -3.78
CA LYS A 61 -2.34 2.00 -3.18
C LYS A 61 -2.08 0.49 -3.08
N LYS A 62 -1.64 -0.14 -4.17
CA LYS A 62 -1.44 -1.59 -4.23
C LYS A 62 -0.23 -2.02 -3.38
N GLY A 63 0.83 -1.21 -3.31
CA GLY A 63 1.97 -1.45 -2.42
C GLY A 63 1.56 -1.49 -0.94
N LEU A 64 0.83 -0.48 -0.46
CA LEU A 64 0.31 -0.50 0.92
C LEU A 64 -0.67 -1.67 1.15
N PHE A 65 -1.48 -1.99 0.15
CA PHE A 65 -2.38 -3.15 0.21
C PHE A 65 -1.62 -4.48 0.32
N SER A 66 -0.50 -4.64 -0.38
CA SER A 66 0.42 -5.79 -0.22
C SER A 66 1.02 -5.87 1.18
N VAL A 67 1.38 -4.72 1.78
CA VAL A 67 1.84 -4.67 3.18
C VAL A 67 0.76 -5.16 4.13
N MET A 68 -0.50 -4.75 3.94
CA MET A 68 -1.61 -5.23 4.76
C MET A 68 -1.88 -6.73 4.58
N HIS A 69 -1.77 -7.24 3.36
CA HIS A 69 -1.85 -8.68 3.10
C HIS A 69 -0.73 -9.49 3.76
N TYR A 70 0.42 -8.88 4.06
CA TYR A 70 1.49 -9.52 4.82
C TYR A 70 1.26 -9.43 6.34
N LEU A 71 0.84 -8.27 6.85
CA LEU A 71 0.74 -8.01 8.29
C LEU A 71 -0.54 -8.56 8.92
N MET A 72 -1.68 -8.49 8.24
CA MET A 72 -2.97 -8.90 8.83
C MET A 72 -3.04 -10.41 9.11
N PRO A 73 -2.60 -11.32 8.21
CA PRO A 73 -2.62 -12.75 8.51
C PRO A 73 -1.75 -13.13 9.72
N LYS A 74 -0.64 -12.41 9.96
CA LYS A 74 0.18 -12.60 11.18
C LYS A 74 -0.57 -12.26 12.46
N ARG A 75 -1.59 -11.41 12.38
CA ARG A 75 -2.51 -11.07 13.47
C ARG A 75 -3.78 -11.93 13.45
N GLN A 76 -3.83 -13.01 12.67
CA GLN A 76 -5.01 -13.86 12.48
C GLN A 76 -6.22 -13.09 11.90
N ILE A 77 -5.97 -12.04 11.12
CA ILE A 77 -6.99 -11.26 10.42
C ILE A 77 -6.88 -11.54 8.92
N LEU A 78 -7.99 -11.97 8.31
CA LEU A 78 -8.07 -12.21 6.88
C LEU A 78 -8.15 -10.86 6.13
N SER A 79 -7.09 -10.53 5.38
CA SER A 79 -7.09 -9.39 4.46
C SER A 79 -7.62 -9.84 3.08
N LEU A 80 -8.50 -9.05 2.47
CA LEU A 80 -9.23 -9.42 1.25
C LEU A 80 -9.11 -8.35 0.17
N HIS A 81 -8.97 -8.79 -1.09
CA HIS A 81 -9.17 -7.95 -2.28
C HIS A 81 -10.62 -8.08 -2.75
N SER A 82 -11.52 -7.39 -2.05
CA SER A 82 -12.95 -7.45 -2.31
C SER A 82 -13.61 -6.10 -2.09
N GLY A 83 -14.71 -5.85 -2.80
CA GLY A 83 -15.70 -4.87 -2.39
C GLY A 83 -16.58 -5.43 -1.27
N SER A 84 -17.23 -4.56 -0.51
CA SER A 84 -18.23 -4.96 0.48
C SER A 84 -19.35 -3.93 0.56
N ASN A 85 -20.57 -4.39 0.82
CA ASN A 85 -21.70 -3.53 1.18
C ASN A 85 -22.54 -4.17 2.29
N MET A 86 -23.45 -3.38 2.87
CA MET A 86 -24.32 -3.81 3.95
C MET A 86 -25.78 -3.48 3.59
N GLY A 87 -26.67 -4.46 3.75
CA GLY A 87 -28.10 -4.29 3.61
C GLY A 87 -28.71 -3.50 4.76
N LYS A 88 -30.00 -3.16 4.65
CA LYS A 88 -30.71 -2.36 5.66
C LYS A 88 -30.83 -3.09 7.01
N ASP A 89 -30.84 -4.42 6.97
CA ASP A 89 -30.98 -5.28 8.14
C ASP A 89 -29.62 -5.69 8.72
N GLY A 90 -28.52 -5.13 8.20
CA GLY A 90 -27.15 -5.36 8.69
C GLY A 90 -26.44 -6.56 8.09
N ASP A 91 -27.05 -7.24 7.10
CA ASP A 91 -26.42 -8.30 6.33
C ASP A 91 -25.27 -7.75 5.46
N VAL A 92 -24.10 -8.41 5.50
CA VAL A 92 -22.91 -7.96 4.77
C VAL A 92 -22.59 -8.93 3.64
N ALA A 93 -22.39 -8.39 2.43
CA ALA A 93 -21.93 -9.14 1.28
C ALA A 93 -20.52 -8.71 0.88
N LEU A 94 -19.71 -9.70 0.45
CA LEU A 94 -18.37 -9.52 -0.07
C LEU A 94 -18.32 -9.89 -1.55
N PHE A 95 -17.69 -9.04 -2.36
CA PHE A 95 -17.60 -9.20 -3.81
C PHE A 95 -16.14 -9.33 -4.22
N PHE A 96 -15.75 -10.53 -4.64
CA PHE A 96 -14.40 -10.80 -5.15
C PHE A 96 -14.31 -10.52 -6.64
N GLY A 97 -13.19 -9.93 -7.05
CA GLY A 97 -12.89 -9.66 -8.46
C GLY A 97 -11.42 -9.34 -8.65
N LEU A 98 -10.90 -9.66 -9.83
CA LEU A 98 -9.59 -9.18 -10.26
C LEU A 98 -9.74 -7.78 -10.84
N SER A 99 -8.77 -6.91 -10.54
CA SER A 99 -8.66 -5.55 -11.09
C SER A 99 -7.85 -5.55 -12.35
#